data_AF-A0A1E3W6D3-F1
#
_entry.id   AF-A0A1E3W6D3-F1
#
_cell.length_a   1.000
_cell.length_b   1.000
_cell.length_c   1.000
_cell.angle_alpha   90.00
_cell.angle_beta   90.00
_cell.angle_gamma   90.00
#
_symmetry.space_group_name_H-M   'P 1'
#
loop_
_entity.id
_entity.type
_entity.pdbx_description
1 polymer ?
#
loop_
_entity_poly.entity_id
_entity_poly.type
_entity_poly.pdbx_seq_one_letter_code
_entity_poly.pdbx_strand_id
1 'polypeptide(L)'
;MSPILFSLSFGPGWRGNKALLLLAAGLLIGAIDVSDASARQVLCYPKDVDPQILRSPRAGDYLPNWAPPSGVGTGWSFTKVSRTGAFLKGVLNTSRGNPTTGTIYVVAAEWHCD
;
A
#
# COMPACT_ATOMS: atom_id res chain seq x y z
N MET A 1 -20.57 -33.62 8.41
CA MET A 1 -21.30 -33.74 7.13
C MET A 1 -20.36 -34.34 6.09
N SER A 2 -20.67 -35.54 5.61
CA SER A 2 -19.93 -36.19 4.52
C SER A 2 -20.42 -35.70 3.16
N PRO A 3 -19.55 -35.59 2.14
CA PRO A 3 -19.96 -35.74 0.76
C PRO A 3 -19.46 -37.07 0.17
N ILE A 4 -20.29 -37.56 -0.74
CA ILE A 4 -20.40 -38.92 -1.25
C ILE A 4 -19.36 -39.17 -2.37
N LEU A 5 -18.74 -40.35 -2.36
CA LEU A 5 -17.93 -40.87 -3.47
C LEU A 5 -18.81 -41.15 -4.70
N PHE A 6 -18.38 -40.69 -5.87
CA PHE A 6 -18.78 -41.30 -7.15
C PHE A 6 -17.52 -41.59 -7.97
N SER A 7 -17.21 -42.89 -8.10
CA SER A 7 -16.25 -43.39 -9.09
C SER A 7 -16.98 -43.64 -10.39
N LEU A 8 -16.47 -43.11 -11.51
CA LEU A 8 -16.88 -43.54 -12.85
C LEU A 8 -15.65 -43.92 -13.66
N SER A 9 -15.67 -45.16 -14.15
CA SER A 9 -14.68 -45.81 -14.99
C SER A 9 -15.14 -45.75 -16.44
N PHE A 10 -14.24 -45.53 -17.40
CA PHE A 10 -14.56 -45.54 -18.84
C PHE A 10 -13.55 -46.39 -19.62
N GLY A 11 -14.05 -47.37 -20.38
CA GLY A 11 -13.30 -48.22 -21.31
C GLY A 11 -13.27 -47.68 -22.76
N PRO A 12 -12.44 -48.24 -23.66
CA PRO A 12 -12.04 -47.57 -24.89
C PRO A 12 -12.68 -48.17 -26.16
N GLY A 13 -13.11 -47.33 -27.11
CA GLY A 13 -13.28 -47.77 -28.50
C GLY A 13 -14.21 -46.94 -29.41
N TRP A 14 -13.64 -46.54 -30.55
CA TRP A 14 -14.25 -46.40 -31.90
C TRP A 14 -14.56 -45.00 -32.50
N ARG A 15 -14.00 -44.86 -33.71
CA ARG A 15 -13.95 -43.78 -34.71
C ARG A 15 -15.32 -43.31 -35.22
N GLY A 16 -15.45 -42.02 -35.54
CA GLY A 16 -16.50 -41.51 -36.44
C GLY A 16 -16.64 -39.98 -36.44
N ASN A 17 -16.87 -39.39 -37.61
CA ASN A 17 -16.72 -37.97 -37.95
C ASN A 17 -17.67 -36.95 -37.28
N LYS A 18 -17.10 -35.75 -37.06
CA LYS A 18 -17.70 -34.40 -37.07
C LYS A 18 -19.01 -34.19 -36.27
N ALA A 19 -18.87 -33.93 -34.97
CA ALA A 19 -19.69 -32.95 -34.25
C ALA A 19 -19.04 -32.63 -32.89
N LEU A 20 -19.07 -31.35 -32.52
CA LEU A 20 -18.82 -30.81 -31.18
C LEU A 20 -17.41 -30.98 -30.59
N LEU A 21 -16.58 -29.96 -30.79
CA LEU A 21 -15.35 -29.74 -30.02
C LEU A 21 -15.69 -29.31 -28.59
N LEU A 22 -15.62 -30.29 -27.69
CA LEU A 22 -15.13 -30.25 -26.30
C LEU A 22 -15.76 -29.25 -25.31
N LEU A 23 -16.78 -29.75 -24.61
CA LEU A 23 -17.02 -29.45 -23.20
C LEU A 23 -15.84 -29.95 -22.33
N ALA A 24 -15.47 -29.12 -21.34
CA ALA A 24 -14.68 -29.44 -20.15
C ALA A 24 -13.19 -29.84 -20.34
N ALA A 25 -12.31 -28.83 -20.29
CA ALA A 25 -10.98 -29.00 -19.72
C ALA A 25 -10.87 -28.12 -18.47
N GLY A 26 -10.54 -28.79 -17.36
CA GLY A 26 -10.69 -28.32 -16.00
C GLY A 26 -9.97 -27.02 -15.67
N LEU A 27 -10.70 -26.25 -14.88
CA LEU A 27 -10.33 -25.08 -14.11
C LEU A 27 -9.09 -25.38 -13.24
N LEU A 28 -7.91 -24.96 -13.68
CA LEU A 28 -6.75 -24.70 -12.81
C LEU A 28 -6.45 -23.20 -12.84
N ILE A 29 -7.46 -22.40 -12.49
CA ILE A 29 -7.20 -21.02 -12.08
C ILE A 29 -6.71 -21.14 -10.64
N GLY A 30 -5.40 -21.30 -10.47
CA GLY A 30 -4.77 -21.07 -9.16
C GLY A 30 -5.23 -19.71 -8.66
N ALA A 31 -5.74 -19.65 -7.44
CA ALA A 31 -6.09 -18.39 -6.80
C ALA A 31 -4.81 -17.56 -6.66
N ILE A 32 -4.55 -16.69 -7.63
CA ILE A 32 -3.59 -15.61 -7.47
C ILE A 32 -4.33 -14.60 -6.61
N ASP A 33 -4.13 -14.68 -5.29
CA ASP A 33 -4.45 -13.57 -4.40
C ASP A 33 -3.50 -12.42 -4.77
N VAL A 34 -3.88 -11.66 -5.80
CA VAL A 34 -3.31 -10.33 -6.04
C VAL A 34 -3.84 -9.46 -4.92
N SER A 35 -3.19 -9.54 -3.76
CA SER A 35 -3.32 -8.52 -2.74
C SER A 35 -2.78 -7.24 -3.36
N ASP A 36 -3.66 -6.46 -3.98
CA ASP A 36 -3.38 -5.11 -4.41
C ASP A 36 -3.16 -4.28 -3.15
N ALA A 37 -1.96 -4.39 -2.58
CA ALA A 37 -1.44 -3.42 -1.64
C ALA A 37 -1.04 -2.19 -2.45
N SER A 38 -2.01 -1.57 -3.14
CA SER A 38 -1.88 -0.20 -3.59
C SER A 38 -1.79 0.64 -2.33
N ALA A 39 -0.54 0.84 -1.88
CA ALA A 39 -0.22 1.79 -0.84
C ALA A 39 -0.60 3.16 -1.39
N ARG A 40 -1.86 3.54 -1.18
CA ARG A 40 -2.42 4.81 -1.63
C ARG A 40 -1.56 5.91 -1.02
N GLN A 41 -0.78 6.56 -1.87
CA GLN A 41 -0.04 7.75 -1.48
C GLN A 41 -1.08 8.79 -1.11
N VAL A 42 -1.12 9.14 0.18
CA VAL A 42 -2.03 10.18 0.69
C VAL A 42 -1.21 11.44 0.88
N LEU A 43 -1.64 12.51 0.23
CA LEU A 43 -1.03 13.82 0.42
C LEU A 43 -1.59 14.42 1.72
N CYS A 44 -0.69 14.88 2.57
CA CYS A 44 -1.00 15.48 3.85
C CYS A 44 -0.48 16.91 3.92
N TYR A 45 -1.14 17.73 4.74
CA TYR A 45 -0.76 19.11 5.00
C TYR A 45 -0.59 19.34 6.50
N PRO A 46 0.38 20.16 6.92
CA PRO A 46 0.57 20.46 8.33
C PRO A 46 -0.59 21.31 8.85
N LYS A 47 -1.01 21.07 10.10
CA LYS A 47 -2.11 21.81 10.73
C LYS A 47 -1.71 23.23 11.15
N ASP A 48 -0.48 23.34 11.62
CA ASP A 48 0.08 24.56 12.19
C ASP A 48 1.50 24.80 11.64
N VAL A 49 2.10 25.90 12.08
CA VAL A 49 3.52 26.16 11.90
C VAL A 49 4.34 25.23 12.80
N ASP A 50 5.49 24.78 12.29
CA ASP A 50 6.50 24.00 13.03
C ASP A 50 6.06 22.59 13.51
N PRO A 51 5.50 21.73 12.63
CA PRO A 51 5.30 20.33 12.98
C PRO A 51 6.66 19.62 13.16
N GLN A 52 6.67 18.56 13.95
CA GLN A 52 7.86 17.78 14.24
C GLN A 52 8.27 16.94 13.04
N ILE A 53 9.46 17.24 12.52
CA ILE A 53 10.10 16.45 11.46
C ILE A 53 11.18 15.56 12.10
N LEU A 54 10.95 14.25 12.03
CA LEU A 54 11.69 13.25 12.81
C LEU A 54 12.47 12.30 11.91
N ARG A 55 13.61 11.80 12.41
CA ARG A 55 14.43 10.77 11.76
C ARG A 55 13.89 9.36 12.01
N SER A 56 13.23 9.15 13.14
CA SER A 56 12.65 7.85 13.53
C SER A 56 11.26 8.04 14.16
N PRO A 57 10.44 6.98 14.33
CA PRO A 57 9.11 7.08 14.94
C PRO A 57 9.21 7.21 16.48
N ARG A 58 9.93 8.22 16.93
CA ARG A 58 10.15 8.58 18.34
C ARG A 58 10.04 10.08 18.49
N ALA A 59 9.20 10.53 19.41
CA ALA A 59 9.06 11.94 19.72
C ALA A 59 10.42 12.53 20.14
N GLY A 60 10.76 13.70 19.61
CA GLY A 60 12.03 14.38 19.90
C GLY A 60 13.26 13.87 19.14
N ASP A 61 13.19 12.79 18.35
CA ASP A 61 14.29 12.40 17.45
C ASP A 61 14.23 13.21 16.14
N TYR A 62 14.44 14.52 16.27
CA TYR A 62 14.39 15.47 15.15
C TYR A 62 15.43 15.14 14.08
N LEU A 63 15.05 15.35 12.81
CA LEU A 63 16.02 15.38 11.73
C LEU A 63 16.91 16.63 11.94
N PRO A 64 18.26 16.53 11.93
CA PRO A 64 19.12 17.65 12.37
C PRO A 64 18.91 18.97 11.61
N ASN A 65 18.54 18.90 10.34
CA ASN A 65 18.24 20.06 9.48
C ASN A 65 16.84 20.66 9.71
N TRP A 66 16.00 20.00 10.50
CA TRP A 66 14.64 20.43 10.85
C TRP A 66 14.43 20.47 12.37
N ALA A 67 15.52 20.52 13.13
CA ALA A 67 15.45 20.74 14.56
C ALA A 67 15.20 22.24 14.83
N PRO A 68 14.45 22.59 15.89
CA PRO A 68 14.25 23.98 16.28
C PRO A 68 15.57 24.75 16.36
N PRO A 69 15.62 26.01 15.87
CA PRO A 69 14.49 26.85 15.45
C PRO A 69 14.06 26.67 13.98
N SER A 70 14.64 25.70 13.26
CA SER A 70 14.26 25.42 11.88
C SER A 70 13.02 24.54 11.85
N GLY A 71 12.06 24.86 10.99
CA GLY A 71 10.79 24.14 10.89
C GLY A 71 10.21 24.21 9.49
N VAL A 72 9.12 23.48 9.28
CA VAL A 72 8.33 23.56 8.05
C VAL A 72 7.08 24.41 8.30
N GLY A 73 6.76 25.29 7.35
CA GLY A 73 5.54 26.10 7.40
C GLY A 73 4.37 25.43 6.67
N THR A 74 3.21 26.08 6.71
CA THR A 74 1.95 25.61 6.09
C THR A 74 1.98 25.44 4.58
N GLY A 75 2.97 26.01 3.90
CA GLY A 75 3.19 25.80 2.47
C GLY A 75 3.77 24.44 2.10
N TRP A 76 4.28 23.67 3.07
CA TRP A 76 4.86 22.35 2.82
C TRP A 76 3.76 21.28 2.75
N SER A 77 4.04 20.19 2.06
CA SER A 77 3.16 19.01 2.04
C SER A 77 3.94 17.74 2.33
N PHE A 78 3.24 16.66 2.67
CA PHE A 78 3.86 15.40 3.02
C PHE A 78 3.14 14.24 2.33
N THR A 79 3.87 13.45 1.55
CA THR A 79 3.33 12.26 0.91
C THR A 79 3.49 11.08 1.86
N LYS A 80 2.37 10.65 2.49
CA LYS A 80 2.32 9.50 3.39
C LYS A 80 2.51 8.20 2.61
N VAL A 81 3.48 7.40 3.05
CA VAL A 81 3.75 6.05 2.57
C VAL A 81 3.17 5.01 3.53
N SER A 82 3.37 5.18 4.83
CA SER A 82 2.83 4.27 5.85
C SER A 82 2.59 4.98 7.18
N ARG A 83 1.93 4.27 8.11
CA ARG A 83 1.68 4.74 9.48
C ARG A 83 2.19 3.72 10.48
N THR A 84 2.83 4.18 11.55
CA THR A 84 3.31 3.36 12.65
C THR A 84 2.87 4.03 13.96
N GLY A 85 1.77 3.56 14.53
CA GLY A 85 1.17 4.16 15.73
C GLY A 85 0.78 5.64 15.50
N ALA A 86 1.38 6.52 16.30
CA ALA A 86 1.18 7.97 16.23
C ALA A 86 2.02 8.67 15.14
N PHE A 87 2.86 7.93 14.40
CA PHE A 87 3.78 8.50 13.42
C PHE A 87 3.41 8.13 11.99
N LEU A 88 3.61 9.07 11.07
CA LEU A 88 3.48 8.85 9.63
C LEU A 88 4.88 8.78 9.04
N LYS A 89 5.11 7.84 8.12
CA LYS A 89 6.35 7.69 7.36
C LYS A 89 6.12 8.11 5.92
N GLY A 90 7.02 8.88 5.35
CA GLY A 90 6.82 9.41 4.01
C GLY A 90 7.87 10.41 3.56
N VAL A 91 7.53 11.15 2.50
CA VAL A 91 8.41 12.14 1.88
C VAL A 91 7.81 13.51 2.08
N LEU A 92 8.63 14.43 2.59
CA LEU A 92 8.27 15.83 2.71
C LEU A 92 8.45 16.52 1.34
N ASN A 93 7.55 17.41 0.97
CA ASN A 93 7.62 18.17 -0.27
C ASN A 93 7.66 19.67 0.04
N THR A 94 8.56 20.37 -0.63
CA THR A 94 8.68 21.83 -0.58
C THR A 94 7.37 22.51 -1.00
N SER A 95 7.25 23.81 -0.73
CA SER A 95 6.09 24.61 -1.17
C SER A 95 5.90 24.69 -2.68
N ARG A 96 6.90 24.29 -3.46
CA ARG A 96 6.80 24.14 -4.92
C ARG A 96 6.39 22.73 -5.36
N GLY A 97 6.12 21.83 -4.42
CA GLY A 97 5.77 20.43 -4.69
C GLY A 97 6.97 19.50 -4.91
N ASN A 98 8.21 20.01 -4.83
CA ASN A 98 9.39 19.15 -5.01
C ASN A 98 9.65 18.28 -3.78
N PRO A 99 9.86 16.97 -3.92
CA PRO A 99 10.18 16.08 -2.81
C PRO A 99 11.56 16.37 -2.24
N THR A 100 11.68 16.33 -0.92
CA THR A 100 12.97 16.36 -0.22
C THR A 100 13.66 14.99 -0.32
N THR A 101 14.97 14.97 -0.13
CA THR A 101 15.73 13.73 -0.11
C THR A 101 15.43 12.90 1.13
N GLY A 102 15.11 11.61 0.93
CA GLY A 102 14.97 10.64 1.99
C GLY A 102 13.55 10.52 2.54
N THR A 103 13.35 9.48 3.35
CA THR A 103 12.10 9.24 4.06
C THR A 103 12.22 9.77 5.48
N ILE A 104 11.21 10.49 5.92
CA ILE A 104 11.12 11.06 7.26
C ILE A 104 9.94 10.47 8.04
N TYR A 105 9.87 10.80 9.31
CA TYR A 105 8.71 10.56 10.16
C TYR A 105 8.11 11.89 10.63
N VAL A 106 6.79 11.94 10.76
CA VAL A 106 6.07 13.08 11.31
C VAL A 106 5.00 12.61 12.30
N VAL A 107 4.56 13.47 13.22
CA VAL A 107 3.51 13.14 14.19
C VAL A 107 2.14 13.25 13.53
N ALA A 108 1.38 12.16 13.45
CA ALA A 108 0.10 12.12 12.73
C ALA A 108 -0.93 13.16 13.23
N ALA A 109 -0.89 13.53 14.52
CA ALA A 109 -1.78 14.52 15.08
C ALA A 109 -1.54 15.95 14.53
N GLU A 110 -0.35 16.23 14.02
CA GLU A 110 0.08 17.54 13.50
C GLU A 110 -0.20 17.71 11.99
N TRP A 111 -0.81 16.70 11.35
CA TRP A 111 -1.06 16.71 9.90
C TRP A 111 -2.52 16.34 9.57
N HIS A 112 -3.09 16.99 8.56
CA HIS A 112 -4.35 16.62 7.91
C HIS A 112 -4.04 15.68 6.73
N CYS A 113 -4.65 14.50 6.71
CA CYS A 113 -4.40 13.43 5.75
C CYS A 113 -5.73 12.78 5.38
N ASP A 114 -6.60 13.52 4.71
CA ASP A 114 -7.95 13.08 4.33
C ASP A 114 -8.03 12.66 2.86
#